data_AF-A0A357YFU6-F1
#
_entry.id   AF-A0A357YFU6-F1
#
_cell.length_a   1.000
_cell.length_b   1.000
_cell.length_c   1.000
_cell.angle_alpha   90.00
_cell.angle_beta   90.00
_cell.angle_gamma   90.00
#
_symmetry.space_group_name_H-M   'P 1'
#
loop_
_entity.id
_entity.type
_entity.pdbx_description
1 polymer ?
#
loop_
_entity_poly.entity_id
_entity_poly.type
_entity_poly.pdbx_seq_one_letter_code
_entity_poly.pdbx_strand_id
1 'polypeptide(L)'
;MLKRMLFLPLLSGILTAIPVWGLEENRGELGQRLFESTALGATGKSCASCHPGGKGLQETESYDDGQLREMINFCIRDALKGKPLTTGSQELEALYAYVRSLAAGRK
;
A
#
# COMPACT_ATOMS: atom_id res chain seq x y z
N MET A 1 40.38 57.06 19.90
CA MET A 1 39.51 56.94 18.72
C MET A 1 39.05 55.50 18.61
N LEU A 2 37.73 55.33 18.67
CA LEU A 2 37.00 54.09 18.82
C LEU A 2 36.62 53.55 17.45
N LYS A 3 36.96 52.29 17.14
CA LYS A 3 36.17 51.51 16.18
C LYS A 3 36.21 50.03 16.53
N ARG A 4 35.35 49.67 17.48
CA ARG A 4 34.89 48.29 17.69
C ARG A 4 34.28 47.82 16.38
N MET A 5 35.01 46.98 15.65
CA MET A 5 34.50 46.29 14.47
C MET A 5 33.56 45.19 14.95
N LEU A 6 32.26 45.53 15.01
CA LEU A 6 31.18 44.57 15.19
C LEU A 6 31.16 43.65 13.95
N PHE A 7 31.79 42.48 14.06
CA PHE A 7 31.54 41.37 13.16
C PHE A 7 30.17 40.79 13.52
N LEU A 8 29.16 41.19 12.74
CA LEU A 8 27.85 40.57 12.77
C LEU A 8 28.01 39.12 12.28
N PRO A 9 27.70 38.09 13.09
CA PRO A 9 27.74 36.73 12.60
C PRO A 9 26.61 36.61 11.57
N LEU A 10 27.00 36.40 10.31
CA LEU A 10 26.08 36.00 9.26
C LEU A 10 25.48 34.65 9.70
N LEU A 11 24.26 34.68 10.24
CA LEU A 11 23.42 33.49 10.44
C LEU A 11 23.16 32.91 9.05
N SER A 12 24.09 32.08 8.57
CA SER A 12 23.86 31.22 7.42
C SER A 12 22.96 30.09 7.93
N GLY A 13 21.65 30.30 7.80
CA GLY A 13 20.65 29.30 8.10
C GLY A 13 20.88 28.07 7.23
N ILE A 14 21.40 27.00 7.84
CA ILE A 14 21.37 25.68 7.22
C ILE A 14 19.91 25.24 7.27
N LEU A 15 19.23 25.43 6.14
CA LEU A 15 17.95 24.82 5.85
C LEU A 15 18.20 23.31 5.69
N THR A 16 18.32 22.57 6.80
CA THR A 16 18.30 21.11 6.73
C THR A 16 16.91 20.72 6.24
N ALA A 17 16.83 20.29 4.99
CA ALA A 17 15.67 19.64 4.43
C ALA A 17 15.21 18.57 5.42
N ILE A 18 14.05 18.79 6.04
CA ILE A 18 13.42 17.80 6.89
C ILE A 18 13.12 16.63 5.96
N PRO A 19 13.72 15.45 6.15
CA PRO A 19 13.25 14.29 5.42
C PRO A 19 11.82 14.03 5.91
N VAL A 20 10.83 14.32 5.07
CA VAL A 20 9.46 13.84 5.24
C VAL A 20 9.50 12.33 4.97
N TRP A 21 10.04 11.58 5.93
CA TRP A 21 9.98 10.12 5.96
C TRP A 21 8.97 9.72 7.02
N GLY A 22 7.76 10.19 6.81
CA GLY A 22 6.54 9.65 7.39
C GLY A 22 5.62 9.35 6.22
N LEU A 23 5.96 8.36 5.41
CA LEU A 23 4.97 7.75 4.53
C LEU A 23 4.09 6.87 5.43
N GLU A 24 3.24 7.52 6.22
CA GLU A 24 2.00 6.89 6.66
C GLU A 24 1.19 6.66 5.39
N GLU A 25 1.47 5.55 4.72
CA GLU A 25 0.73 5.16 3.54
C GLU A 25 -0.72 4.91 3.97
N ASN A 26 -1.66 5.63 3.36
CA ASN A 26 -3.06 5.41 3.63
C ASN A 26 -3.39 3.95 3.27
N ARG A 27 -4.10 3.25 4.16
CA ARG A 27 -4.49 1.84 3.97
C ARG A 27 -5.14 1.58 2.61
N GLY A 28 -5.93 2.52 2.08
CA GLY A 28 -6.54 2.42 0.75
C GLY A 28 -5.52 2.47 -0.38
N GLU A 29 -4.53 3.36 -0.30
CA GLU A 29 -3.46 3.47 -1.28
C GLU A 29 -2.54 2.24 -1.25
N LEU A 30 -2.25 1.70 -0.06
CA LEU A 30 -1.51 0.45 0.09
C LEU A 30 -2.26 -0.72 -0.51
N GLY A 31 -3.55 -0.83 -0.24
CA GLY A 31 -4.38 -1.89 -0.79
C GLY A 31 -4.40 -1.85 -2.32
N GLN A 32 -4.54 -0.66 -2.91
CA GLN A 32 -4.47 -0.47 -4.35
C GLN A 32 -3.10 -0.85 -4.92
N ARG A 33 -2.03 -0.33 -4.32
CA ARG A 33 -0.65 -0.62 -4.78
C ARG A 33 -0.33 -2.10 -4.73
N LEU A 34 -0.71 -2.79 -3.65
CA LEU A 34 -0.55 -4.24 -3.54
C LEU A 34 -1.37 -4.98 -4.60
N PHE A 35 -2.60 -4.55 -4.86
CA PHE A 35 -3.47 -5.15 -5.88
C PHE A 35 -2.90 -5.04 -7.30
N GLU A 36 -2.23 -3.93 -7.60
CA GLU A 36 -1.59 -3.67 -8.89
C GLU A 36 -0.17 -4.26 -8.99
N SER A 37 0.45 -4.60 -7.85
CA SER A 37 1.84 -5.06 -7.78
C SER A 37 2.04 -6.47 -8.33
N THR A 38 3.05 -6.61 -9.19
CA THR A 38 3.56 -7.91 -9.65
C THR A 38 4.54 -8.53 -8.65
N ALA A 39 4.91 -7.81 -7.57
CA ALA A 39 5.89 -8.27 -6.59
C ALA A 39 5.31 -9.25 -5.56
N LEU A 40 3.98 -9.45 -5.54
CA LEU A 40 3.33 -10.40 -4.64
C LEU A 40 3.62 -11.87 -5.02
N GLY A 41 4.17 -12.15 -6.21
CA GLY A 41 4.50 -13.51 -6.62
C GLY A 41 5.55 -13.58 -7.73
N ALA A 42 5.85 -14.79 -8.18
CA ALA A 42 6.92 -15.07 -9.14
C ALA A 42 6.45 -15.11 -10.61
N THR A 43 5.14 -15.02 -10.86
CA THR A 43 4.57 -15.15 -12.22
C THR A 43 4.67 -13.88 -13.07
N GLY A 44 5.08 -12.75 -12.48
CA GLY A 44 5.05 -11.44 -13.14
C GLY A 44 3.63 -10.87 -13.34
N LYS A 45 2.61 -11.50 -12.75
CA LYS A 45 1.22 -11.03 -12.74
C LYS A 45 0.87 -10.39 -11.40
N SER A 46 -0.11 -9.51 -11.42
CA SER A 46 -0.76 -8.91 -10.25
C SER A 46 -2.22 -9.34 -10.13
N CYS A 47 -2.89 -8.99 -9.03
CA CYS A 47 -4.33 -9.19 -8.89
C CYS A 47 -5.10 -8.49 -10.02
N ALA A 48 -4.71 -7.25 -10.34
CA ALA A 48 -5.27 -6.45 -11.43
C ALA A 48 -5.11 -7.10 -12.82
N SER A 49 -4.10 -7.96 -13.01
CA SER A 49 -3.90 -8.69 -14.28
C SER A 49 -5.04 -9.66 -14.58
N CYS A 50 -5.64 -10.27 -13.55
CA CYS A 50 -6.80 -11.17 -13.67
C CYS A 50 -8.13 -10.46 -13.40
N HIS A 51 -8.12 -9.46 -12.51
CA HIS A 51 -9.29 -8.69 -12.07
C HIS A 51 -9.17 -7.21 -12.44
N PRO A 52 -9.10 -6.85 -13.74
CA PRO A 52 -8.98 -5.46 -14.15
C PRO A 52 -10.19 -4.65 -13.68
N GLY A 53 -9.94 -3.58 -12.92
CA GLY A 53 -10.98 -2.77 -12.30
C GLY A 53 -11.95 -3.58 -11.42
N GLY A 54 -11.44 -4.63 -10.74
CA GLY A 54 -12.23 -5.49 -9.85
C GLY A 54 -13.24 -6.39 -10.56
N LYS A 55 -13.10 -6.63 -11.88
CA LYS A 55 -14.00 -7.53 -12.61
C LYS A 55 -13.97 -8.94 -12.01
N GLY A 56 -15.14 -9.51 -11.72
CA GLY A 56 -15.27 -10.86 -11.16
C GLY A 56 -15.09 -10.94 -9.64
N LEU A 57 -14.90 -9.81 -8.95
CA LEU A 57 -14.81 -9.77 -7.48
C LEU A 57 -16.17 -9.55 -6.81
N GLN A 58 -17.25 -9.34 -7.56
CA GLN A 58 -18.61 -9.15 -7.03
C GLN A 58 -19.06 -10.33 -6.17
N GLU A 59 -18.66 -11.56 -6.55
CA GLU A 59 -19.01 -12.78 -5.80
C GLU A 59 -18.43 -12.79 -4.37
N THR A 60 -17.36 -12.04 -4.14
CA THR A 60 -16.73 -11.91 -2.83
C THR A 60 -17.56 -11.09 -1.83
N GLU A 61 -18.63 -10.41 -2.26
CA GLU A 61 -19.58 -9.75 -1.34
C GLU A 61 -20.19 -10.75 -0.35
N SER A 62 -20.43 -11.98 -0.80
CA SER A 62 -20.99 -13.06 0.03
C SER A 62 -19.99 -13.65 1.02
N TYR A 63 -18.70 -13.39 0.85
CA TYR A 63 -17.68 -13.95 1.72
C TYR A 63 -17.67 -13.18 3.03
N ASP A 64 -17.55 -13.91 4.14
CA ASP A 64 -17.17 -13.29 5.40
C ASP A 64 -15.72 -12.79 5.35
N ASP A 65 -15.35 -12.09 6.41
CA ASP A 65 -14.08 -11.43 6.55
C ASP A 65 -12.88 -12.39 6.61
N GLY A 66 -13.05 -13.56 7.22
CA GLY A 66 -12.02 -14.60 7.26
C GLY A 66 -11.85 -15.24 5.89
N GLN A 67 -12.97 -15.60 5.25
CA GLN A 67 -13.00 -16.21 3.93
C GLN A 67 -12.32 -15.32 2.88
N LEU A 68 -12.57 -14.01 2.90
CA LEU A 68 -11.95 -13.10 1.93
C LEU A 68 -10.43 -12.99 2.14
N ARG A 69 -9.96 -12.90 3.39
CA ARG A 69 -8.51 -12.87 3.69
C ARG A 69 -7.83 -14.17 3.28
N GLU A 70 -8.48 -15.31 3.51
CA GLU A 70 -8.00 -16.61 3.07
C GLU A 70 -7.95 -16.69 1.53
N MET A 71 -9.00 -16.23 0.85
CA MET A 71 -9.05 -16.19 -0.61
C MET A 71 -7.95 -15.30 -1.20
N ILE A 72 -7.67 -14.14 -0.60
CA ILE A 72 -6.55 -13.28 -1.00
C ILE A 72 -5.22 -14.05 -0.92
N ASN A 73 -4.98 -14.73 0.20
CA ASN A 73 -3.76 -15.51 0.39
C ASN A 73 -3.70 -16.77 -0.51
N PHE A 74 -4.84 -17.38 -0.81
CA PHE A 74 -4.97 -18.45 -1.79
C PHE A 74 -4.53 -17.94 -3.17
N CYS A 75 -5.03 -16.79 -3.63
CA CYS A 75 -4.63 -16.19 -4.90
C CYS A 75 -3.13 -15.88 -4.95
N ILE A 76 -2.57 -15.29 -3.89
CA ILE A 76 -1.13 -15.00 -3.81
C ILE A 76 -0.32 -16.29 -3.93
N ARG A 77 -0.67 -17.33 -3.17
CA ARG A 77 0.05 -18.61 -3.16
C ARG A 77 -0.11 -19.38 -4.46
N ASP A 78 -1.35 -19.61 -4.89
CA ASP A 78 -1.65 -20.58 -5.94
C ASP A 78 -1.65 -19.98 -7.33
N ALA A 79 -2.17 -18.76 -7.49
CA ALA A 79 -2.21 -18.09 -8.80
C ALA A 79 -0.92 -17.31 -9.07
N LEU A 80 -0.42 -16.55 -8.09
CA LEU A 80 0.77 -15.72 -8.28
C LEU A 80 2.08 -16.44 -7.93
N LYS A 81 2.02 -17.62 -7.29
CA LYS A 81 3.19 -18.37 -6.80
C LYS A 81 4.04 -17.57 -5.81
N GLY A 82 3.37 -16.79 -4.97
CA GLY A 82 3.94 -15.97 -3.92
C GLY A 82 3.87 -16.60 -2.53
N LYS A 83 4.41 -15.87 -1.55
CA LYS A 83 4.27 -16.22 -0.13
C LYS A 83 3.00 -15.52 0.42
N PRO A 84 2.09 -16.25 1.10
CA PRO A 84 0.97 -15.64 1.79
C PRO A 84 1.41 -14.50 2.71
N LEU A 85 0.59 -13.46 2.78
CA LEU A 85 0.73 -12.38 3.75
C LEU A 85 0.36 -12.88 5.14
N THR A 86 1.08 -12.41 6.16
CA THR A 86 0.83 -12.78 7.55
C THR A 86 -0.56 -12.33 7.99
N THR A 87 -1.29 -13.18 8.71
CA THR A 87 -2.58 -12.84 9.30
C THR A 87 -2.47 -11.59 10.18
N GLY A 88 -3.35 -10.62 9.98
CA GLY A 88 -3.35 -9.35 10.72
C GLY A 88 -2.23 -8.37 10.33
N SER A 89 -1.44 -8.67 9.29
CA SER A 89 -0.46 -7.72 8.75
C SER A 89 -1.15 -6.52 8.12
N GLN A 90 -0.46 -5.37 8.13
CA GLN A 90 -0.97 -4.14 7.52
C GLN A 90 -1.28 -4.35 6.03
N GLU A 91 -0.45 -5.12 5.34
CA GLU A 91 -0.56 -5.45 3.92
C GLU A 91 -1.81 -6.29 3.63
N LEU A 92 -2.07 -7.33 4.42
CA LEU A 92 -3.26 -8.16 4.24
C LEU A 92 -4.53 -7.36 4.52
N GLU A 93 -4.54 -6.56 5.59
CA GLU A 93 -5.70 -5.74 5.95
C GLU A 93 -5.96 -4.61 4.94
N ALA A 94 -4.90 -4.02 4.37
CA ALA A 94 -5.00 -3.04 3.31
C ALA A 94 -5.57 -3.64 2.02
N LEU A 95 -5.02 -4.79 1.60
CA LEU A 95 -5.47 -5.49 0.41
C LEU A 95 -6.91 -6.00 0.57
N TYR A 96 -7.27 -6.53 1.73
CA TYR A 96 -8.65 -6.91 2.08
C TYR A 96 -9.61 -5.72 1.93
N ALA A 97 -9.28 -4.58 2.54
CA ALA A 97 -10.14 -3.40 2.49
C ALA A 97 -10.33 -2.89 1.05
N TYR A 98 -9.28 -2.93 0.24
CA TYR A 98 -9.35 -2.54 -1.17
C TYR A 98 -10.18 -3.53 -2.01
N VAL A 99 -10.03 -4.84 -1.81
CA VAL A 99 -10.86 -5.84 -2.50
C VAL A 99 -12.35 -5.66 -2.15
N ARG A 100 -12.66 -5.39 -0.88
CA ARG A 100 -14.04 -5.06 -0.45
C ARG A 100 -14.60 -3.83 -1.15
N SER A 101 -13.81 -2.76 -1.30
CA SER A 101 -14.28 -1.54 -1.96
C SER A 101 -14.59 -1.77 -3.44
N LEU A 102 -13.83 -2.65 -4.12
CA LEU A 102 -14.08 -3.05 -5.50
C LEU A 102 -15.32 -3.92 -5.66
N ALA A 103 -15.63 -4.78 -4.68
CA ALA A 103 -16.82 -5.61 -4.68
C ALA A 103 -18.10 -4.76 -4.50
N ALA A 104 -18.12 -3.90 -3.48
CA ALA A 104 -19.27 -3.07 -3.12
C ALA A 104 -19.57 -1.93 -4.12
N GLY A 105 -18.56 -1.47 -4.87
CA GLY A 105 -18.67 -0.31 -5.77
C GLY A 105 -19.28 -0.60 -7.14
N ARG A 106 -19.67 -1.85 -7.43
CA ARG A 106 -20.15 -2.28 -8.76
C ARG A 106 -21.50 -3.00 -8.67
N LYS A 107 -22.54 -2.24 -8.35
CA LYS A 107 -23.94 -2.60 -8.63
C LYS A 107 -24.34 -2.13 -10.02
#